data_AF-A0A7M7N5P7-F1
#
_entry.id   AF-A0A7M7N5P7-F1
#
_cell.length_a   1.000
_cell.length_b   1.000
_cell.length_c   1.000
_cell.angle_alpha   90.00
_cell.angle_beta   90.00
_cell.angle_gamma   90.00
#
_symmetry.space_group_name_H-M   'P 1'
#
loop_
_entity.id
_entity.type
_entity.pdbx_description
1 polymer ?
#
loop_
_entity_poly.entity_id
_entity_poly.type
_entity_poly.pdbx_seq_one_letter_code
_entity_poly.pdbx_strand_id
1 'polypeptide(L)'
;MTQRSADLRARENQSKFVQQRINAVEKHFAELCQDFSAYSRKLARVRDRGDLLSKSLLTYAEAEAPSTKAGLTNFAEHISSIQDYRQAQVSRLEFKVVQPLTLYGTACKHAKDDLKSSFAAREKEINQQKKLDKVRQKAPSDRQQISQAESKLQKATVDATRSNKALEDQMDAFERKRLQDIKSILSEFVKIEMLFHAKCLESYTDAFQALQSISDEDDLEEFRNSLRPFSAADSNSRQSLFRGDSKQSLNSTTGSSRPSTVDRRRPAKQQLQYSEEDDEEEDDEEDDDDDEDYSEEDVAEEYYKR
;
A
#
# COMPACT_ATOMS: atom_id res chain seq x y z
N MET A 1 54.44 -7.24 21.73
CA MET A 1 53.23 -8.09 21.79
C MET A 1 51.94 -7.30 22.06
N THR A 2 52.00 -6.14 22.74
CA THR A 2 50.85 -5.31 23.13
C THR A 2 50.07 -4.67 21.97
N GLN A 3 50.76 -4.09 20.98
CA GLN A 3 50.09 -3.36 19.88
C GLN A 3 49.30 -4.27 18.92
N ARG A 4 49.77 -5.50 18.72
CA ARG A 4 49.14 -6.49 17.84
C ARG A 4 47.92 -7.15 18.49
N SER A 5 47.93 -7.31 19.81
CA SER A 5 46.76 -7.73 20.58
C SER A 5 45.67 -6.65 20.60
N ALA A 6 46.07 -5.37 20.60
CA ALA A 6 45.12 -4.26 20.55
C ALA A 6 44.43 -4.17 19.18
N ASP A 7 45.18 -4.33 18.08
CA ASP A 7 44.66 -4.36 16.71
C ASP A 7 43.64 -5.50 16.50
N LEU A 8 43.95 -6.70 17.00
CA LEU A 8 43.02 -7.84 16.95
C LEU A 8 41.71 -7.56 17.70
N ARG A 9 41.78 -6.92 18.88
CA ARG A 9 40.57 -6.56 19.65
C ARG A 9 39.76 -5.46 18.95
N ALA A 10 40.42 -4.44 18.41
CA ALA A 10 39.75 -3.36 17.68
C ALA A 10 38.96 -3.90 16.48
N ARG A 11 39.56 -4.79 15.70
CA ARG A 11 38.91 -5.44 14.57
C ARG A 11 37.78 -6.38 14.99
N GLU A 12 37.87 -7.03 16.15
CA GLU A 12 36.77 -7.87 16.67
C GLU A 12 35.56 -7.03 17.05
N ASN A 13 35.80 -5.89 17.71
CA ASN A 13 34.74 -4.93 18.05
C ASN A 13 34.09 -4.34 16.79
N GLN A 14 34.87 -4.01 15.77
CA GLN A 14 34.36 -3.53 14.48
C GLN A 14 33.39 -4.54 13.86
N SER A 15 33.76 -5.82 13.80
CA SER A 15 32.89 -6.82 13.18
C SER A 15 31.62 -7.11 14.00
N LYS A 16 31.70 -7.08 15.33
CA LYS A 16 30.51 -7.18 16.21
C LYS A 16 29.56 -6.01 15.99
N PHE A 17 30.10 -4.79 15.92
CA PHE A 17 29.33 -3.58 15.63
C PHE A 17 28.60 -3.69 14.29
N VAL A 18 29.31 -4.10 13.23
CA VAL A 18 28.75 -4.29 11.89
C VAL A 18 27.63 -5.34 11.90
N GLN A 19 27.84 -6.49 12.56
CA GLN A 19 26.81 -7.53 12.68
C GLN A 19 25.55 -7.02 13.40
N GLN A 20 25.73 -6.35 14.54
CA GLN A 20 24.63 -5.77 15.31
C GLN A 20 23.85 -4.77 14.47
N ARG A 21 24.56 -3.99 13.65
CA ARG A 21 23.95 -2.98 12.81
C ARG A 21 23.08 -3.58 11.71
N ILE A 22 23.58 -4.59 11.00
CA ILE A 22 22.77 -5.31 10.00
C ILE A 22 21.54 -5.95 10.65
N ASN A 23 21.72 -6.61 11.79
CA ASN A 23 20.61 -7.26 12.50
C ASN A 23 19.54 -6.27 12.96
N ALA A 24 19.95 -5.09 13.44
CA ALA A 24 19.02 -4.04 13.84
C ALA A 24 18.23 -3.50 12.64
N VAL A 25 18.88 -3.29 11.49
CA VAL A 25 18.20 -2.85 10.26
C VAL A 25 17.23 -3.92 9.77
N GLU A 26 17.66 -5.17 9.69
CA GLU A 26 16.83 -6.29 9.24
C GLU A 26 15.60 -6.46 10.12
N LYS A 27 15.76 -6.46 11.45
CA LYS A 27 14.66 -6.57 12.41
C LYS A 27 13.62 -5.46 12.19
N HIS A 28 14.04 -4.21 12.29
CA HIS A 28 13.11 -3.09 12.23
C HIS A 28 12.49 -2.89 10.86
N PHE A 29 13.21 -3.19 9.77
CA PHE A 29 12.63 -3.09 8.43
C PHE A 29 11.65 -4.24 8.16
N ALA A 30 11.86 -5.42 8.75
CA ALA A 30 10.89 -6.50 8.70
C ALA A 30 9.61 -6.15 9.48
N GLU A 31 9.74 -5.62 10.70
CA GLU A 31 8.60 -5.13 11.50
C GLU A 31 7.81 -4.07 10.73
N LEU A 32 8.49 -3.02 10.23
CA LEU A 32 7.84 -1.98 9.42
C LEU A 32 7.18 -2.57 8.16
N CYS A 33 7.81 -3.55 7.51
CA CYS A 33 7.24 -4.20 6.33
C CYS A 33 5.92 -4.90 6.68
N GLN A 34 5.88 -5.62 7.80
CA GLN A 34 4.68 -6.31 8.28
C GLN A 34 3.57 -5.31 8.60
N ASP A 35 3.88 -4.25 9.33
CA ASP A 35 2.93 -3.22 9.72
C ASP A 35 2.36 -2.49 8.50
N PHE A 36 3.19 -2.04 7.56
CA PHE A 36 2.72 -1.38 6.34
C PHE A 36 1.93 -2.31 5.42
N SER A 37 2.28 -3.60 5.38
CA SER A 37 1.50 -4.60 4.62
C SER A 37 0.13 -4.80 5.24
N ALA A 38 0.05 -4.94 6.56
CA ALA A 38 -1.22 -5.06 7.28
C ALA A 38 -2.08 -3.80 7.13
N TYR A 39 -1.46 -2.62 7.25
CA TYR A 39 -2.11 -1.34 7.03
C TYR A 39 -2.72 -1.24 5.62
N SER A 40 -1.94 -1.59 4.58
CA SER A 40 -2.39 -1.60 3.19
C SER A 40 -3.56 -2.56 2.95
N ARG A 41 -3.50 -3.78 3.51
CA ARG A 41 -4.62 -4.75 3.47
C ARG A 41 -5.86 -4.22 4.17
N LYS A 42 -5.73 -3.61 5.36
CA LYS A 42 -6.85 -3.00 6.08
C LYS A 42 -7.51 -1.91 5.23
N LEU A 43 -6.74 -1.05 4.58
CA LEU A 43 -7.29 -0.04 3.65
C LEU A 43 -8.05 -0.67 2.46
N ALA A 44 -7.56 -1.79 1.91
CA ALA A 44 -8.29 -2.52 0.87
C ALA A 44 -9.64 -3.05 1.38
N ARG A 45 -9.72 -3.54 2.62
CA ARG A 45 -11.01 -3.94 3.22
C ARG A 45 -11.96 -2.75 3.42
N VAL A 46 -11.45 -1.57 3.80
CA VAL A 46 -12.27 -0.35 3.89
C VAL A 46 -12.78 0.07 2.50
N ARG A 47 -11.98 -0.11 1.44
CA ARG A 47 -12.43 0.08 0.04
C ARG A 47 -13.63 -0.82 -0.26
N ASP A 48 -13.51 -2.12 0.00
CA ASP A 48 -14.57 -3.10 -0.29
C ASP A 48 -15.89 -2.75 0.41
N ARG A 49 -15.82 -2.37 1.69
CA ARG A 49 -16.99 -1.93 2.45
C ARG A 49 -17.57 -0.61 1.90
N GLY A 50 -16.72 0.30 1.42
CA GLY A 50 -17.16 1.52 0.76
C GLY A 50 -17.90 1.27 -0.56
N ASP A 51 -17.46 0.29 -1.35
CA ASP A 51 -18.13 -0.09 -2.60
C ASP A 51 -19.50 -0.71 -2.33
N LEU A 52 -19.61 -1.58 -1.32
CA LEU A 52 -20.89 -2.13 -0.88
C LEU A 52 -21.86 -1.05 -0.36
N LEU A 53 -21.35 -0.06 0.35
CA LEU A 53 -22.14 1.08 0.80
C LEU A 53 -22.69 1.88 -0.38
N SER A 54 -21.84 2.22 -1.35
CA SER A 54 -22.26 2.91 -2.58
C SER A 54 -23.35 2.13 -3.33
N LYS A 55 -23.17 0.81 -3.50
CA LYS A 55 -24.17 -0.05 -4.14
C LYS A 55 -25.51 -0.04 -3.40
N SER A 56 -25.48 -0.14 -2.07
CA SER A 56 -26.71 -0.13 -1.25
C SER A 56 -27.46 1.20 -1.35
N LEU A 57 -26.73 2.32 -1.40
CA LEU A 57 -27.30 3.66 -1.59
C LEU A 57 -27.94 3.80 -2.98
N LEU A 58 -27.32 3.28 -4.03
CA LEU A 58 -27.90 3.26 -5.37
C LEU A 58 -29.20 2.45 -5.41
N THR A 59 -29.21 1.26 -4.79
CA THR A 59 -30.43 0.44 -4.71
C THR A 59 -31.54 1.16 -3.95
N TYR A 60 -31.23 1.83 -2.84
CA TYR A 60 -32.23 2.61 -2.10
C TYR A 60 -32.75 3.78 -2.94
N ALA A 61 -31.86 4.51 -3.63
CA ALA A 61 -32.25 5.62 -4.49
C ALA A 61 -33.29 5.24 -5.55
N GLU A 62 -33.29 4.00 -6.05
CA GLU A 62 -34.26 3.53 -7.04
C GLU A 62 -35.71 3.51 -6.52
N ALA A 63 -35.89 3.34 -5.21
CA ALA A 63 -37.20 3.30 -4.55
C ALA A 63 -37.74 4.67 -4.15
N GLU A 64 -36.92 5.72 -4.26
CA GLU A 64 -37.24 7.06 -3.79
C GLU A 64 -37.85 7.96 -4.87
N ALA A 65 -38.50 9.04 -4.41
CA ALA A 65 -39.02 10.09 -5.27
C ALA A 65 -37.88 10.82 -6.03
N PRO A 66 -38.14 11.46 -7.18
CA PRO A 66 -37.11 11.90 -8.10
C PRO A 66 -36.04 12.82 -7.52
N SER A 67 -36.38 13.72 -6.59
CA SER A 67 -35.40 14.62 -5.99
C SER A 67 -34.45 13.87 -5.06
N THR A 68 -34.99 13.10 -4.12
CA THR A 68 -34.23 12.22 -3.23
C THR A 68 -33.43 11.17 -4.01
N LYS A 69 -34.03 10.56 -5.02
CA LYS A 69 -33.36 9.61 -5.93
C LYS A 69 -32.14 10.24 -6.60
N ALA A 70 -32.27 11.44 -7.15
CA ALA A 70 -31.15 12.13 -7.78
C ALA A 70 -30.04 12.46 -6.78
N GLY A 71 -30.39 13.00 -5.61
CA GLY A 71 -29.42 13.32 -4.56
C GLY A 71 -28.67 12.09 -4.04
N LEU A 72 -29.39 10.99 -3.77
CA LEU A 72 -28.79 9.73 -3.32
C LEU A 72 -27.94 9.06 -4.39
N THR A 73 -28.36 9.11 -5.66
CA THR A 73 -27.58 8.58 -6.78
C THR A 73 -26.23 9.29 -6.88
N ASN A 74 -26.25 10.62 -6.92
CA ASN A 74 -25.03 11.44 -6.98
C ASN A 74 -24.15 11.23 -5.73
N PHE A 75 -24.74 11.18 -4.54
CA PHE A 75 -24.02 10.88 -3.31
C PHE A 75 -23.30 9.52 -3.39
N ALA A 76 -23.99 8.48 -3.85
CA ALA A 76 -23.42 7.15 -4.00
C ALA A 76 -22.28 7.11 -5.03
N GLU A 77 -22.40 7.84 -6.15
CA GLU A 77 -21.34 7.99 -7.14
C GLU A 77 -20.08 8.64 -6.52
N HIS A 78 -20.24 9.67 -5.69
CA HIS A 78 -19.11 10.28 -4.99
C HIS A 78 -18.46 9.30 -3.99
N ILE A 79 -19.25 8.53 -3.23
CA ILE A 79 -18.71 7.48 -2.34
C ILE A 79 -17.94 6.40 -3.12
N SER A 80 -18.42 6.02 -4.32
CA SER A 80 -17.72 5.08 -5.21
C SER A 80 -16.39 5.66 -5.69
N SER A 81 -16.36 6.93 -6.13
CA SER A 81 -15.11 7.56 -6.58
C SER A 81 -14.05 7.68 -5.48
N ILE A 82 -14.46 7.85 -4.22
CA ILE A 82 -13.55 7.78 -3.06
C ILE A 82 -12.88 6.41 -2.97
N GLN A 83 -13.61 5.32 -3.29
CA GLN A 83 -13.05 3.97 -3.27
C GLN A 83 -12.06 3.76 -4.42
N ASP A 84 -12.29 4.34 -5.60
CA ASP A 84 -11.29 4.34 -6.68
C ASP A 84 -9.98 5.02 -6.24
N TYR A 85 -10.10 6.17 -5.54
CA TYR A 85 -8.93 6.84 -4.97
C TYR A 85 -8.26 5.99 -3.89
N ARG A 86 -9.03 5.29 -3.05
CA ARG A 86 -8.49 4.36 -2.04
C ARG A 86 -7.79 3.17 -2.71
N GLN A 87 -8.31 2.65 -3.81
CA GLN A 87 -7.62 1.59 -4.56
C GLN A 87 -6.28 2.07 -5.11
N ALA A 88 -6.22 3.31 -5.61
CA ALA A 88 -4.99 3.92 -6.05
C ALA A 88 -4.02 4.19 -4.87
N GLN A 89 -4.53 4.51 -3.68
CA GLN A 89 -3.74 4.64 -2.45
C GLN A 89 -3.09 3.30 -2.08
N VAL A 90 -3.88 2.24 -1.93
CA VAL A 90 -3.43 0.87 -1.64
C VAL A 90 -2.34 0.42 -2.62
N SER A 91 -2.60 0.55 -3.93
CA SER A 91 -1.65 0.16 -4.97
C SER A 91 -0.31 0.91 -4.87
N ARG A 92 -0.35 2.19 -4.49
CA ARG A 92 0.86 3.00 -4.30
C ARG A 92 1.60 2.65 -3.01
N LEU A 93 0.88 2.36 -1.92
CA LEU A 93 1.50 1.90 -0.68
C LEU A 93 2.26 0.60 -0.89
N GLU A 94 1.65 -0.38 -1.57
CA GLU A 94 2.30 -1.64 -1.92
C GLU A 94 3.61 -1.40 -2.70
N PHE A 95 3.56 -0.57 -3.73
CA PHE A 95 4.70 -0.37 -4.62
C PHE A 95 5.80 0.55 -4.05
N LYS A 96 5.42 1.62 -3.34
CA LYS A 96 6.36 2.67 -2.89
C LYS A 96 6.82 2.51 -1.45
N VAL A 97 6.12 1.71 -0.65
CA VAL A 97 6.40 1.52 0.78
C VAL A 97 6.73 0.07 1.08
N VAL A 98 5.79 -0.85 0.82
CA VAL A 98 5.93 -2.27 1.18
C VAL A 98 7.03 -2.96 0.37
N GLN A 99 7.02 -2.83 -0.95
CA GLN A 99 8.00 -3.49 -1.81
C GLN A 99 9.45 -3.06 -1.50
N PRO A 100 9.79 -1.76 -1.34
CA PRO A 100 11.13 -1.37 -0.91
C PRO A 100 11.57 -1.98 0.43
N LEU A 101 10.67 -2.03 1.43
CA LEU A 101 10.96 -2.67 2.71
C LEU A 101 11.19 -4.18 2.57
N THR A 102 10.39 -4.84 1.73
CA THR A 102 10.56 -6.28 1.41
C THR A 102 11.95 -6.58 0.83
N LEU A 103 12.46 -5.72 -0.05
CA LEU A 103 13.78 -5.88 -0.67
C LEU A 103 14.94 -5.80 0.32
N TYR A 104 14.74 -5.23 1.52
CA TYR A 104 15.76 -5.20 2.56
C TYR A 104 16.08 -6.57 3.14
N GLY A 105 15.19 -7.56 3.06
CA GLY A 105 15.51 -8.93 3.46
C GLY A 105 16.69 -9.50 2.64
N THR A 106 16.66 -9.33 1.33
CA THR A 106 17.75 -9.73 0.43
C THR A 106 19.00 -8.87 0.64
N ALA A 107 18.85 -7.56 0.83
CA ALA A 107 19.99 -6.67 1.08
C ALA A 107 20.74 -7.02 2.38
N CYS A 108 20.01 -7.28 3.47
CA CYS A 108 20.59 -7.68 4.75
C CYS A 108 21.27 -9.05 4.66
N LYS A 109 20.69 -9.99 3.92
CA LYS A 109 21.32 -11.30 3.64
C LYS A 109 22.67 -11.13 2.95
N HIS A 110 22.74 -10.33 1.88
CA HIS A 110 24.01 -10.06 1.19
C HIS A 110 25.05 -9.41 2.11
N ALA A 111 24.64 -8.42 2.91
CA ALA A 111 25.53 -7.77 3.87
C ALA A 111 26.10 -8.75 4.92
N LYS A 112 25.30 -9.73 5.37
CA LYS A 112 25.75 -10.81 6.26
C LYS A 112 26.74 -11.77 5.57
N ASP A 113 26.50 -12.12 4.31
CA ASP A 113 27.38 -13.00 3.54
C ASP A 113 28.76 -12.37 3.31
N ASP A 114 28.79 -11.06 3.03
CA ASP A 114 30.02 -10.27 2.91
C ASP A 114 30.80 -10.22 4.24
N LEU A 115 30.09 -9.97 5.35
CA LEU A 115 30.67 -9.98 6.68
C LEU A 115 31.26 -11.36 7.04
N LYS A 116 30.54 -12.45 6.74
CA LYS A 116 31.00 -13.83 6.94
C LYS A 116 32.26 -14.13 6.12
N SER A 117 32.32 -13.64 4.88
CA SER A 117 33.48 -13.78 4.01
C SER A 117 34.71 -13.05 4.57
N SER A 118 34.51 -11.85 5.11
CA SER A 118 35.56 -11.08 5.81
C SER A 118 36.07 -11.79 7.06
N PHE A 119 35.17 -12.38 7.85
CA PHE A 119 35.55 -13.22 9.00
C PHE A 119 36.38 -14.43 8.59
N ALA A 120 36.02 -15.13 7.51
CA ALA A 120 36.77 -16.30 7.05
C ALA A 120 38.20 -15.94 6.61
N ALA A 121 38.39 -14.80 5.92
CA ALA A 121 39.71 -14.30 5.54
C ALA A 121 40.58 -14.01 6.77
N ARG A 122 39.98 -13.40 7.80
CA ARG A 122 40.65 -13.10 9.07
C ARG A 122 40.98 -14.35 9.88
N GLU A 123 40.07 -15.31 9.97
CA GLU A 123 40.32 -16.57 10.68
C GLU A 123 41.49 -17.33 10.03
N LYS A 124 41.58 -17.29 8.70
CA LYS A 124 42.70 -17.85 7.94
C LYS A 124 44.02 -17.16 8.31
N GLU A 125 44.06 -15.83 8.45
CA GLU A 125 45.23 -15.09 8.91
C GLU A 125 45.67 -15.53 10.32
N ILE A 126 44.73 -15.57 11.28
CA ILE A 126 45.00 -15.99 12.65
C ILE A 126 45.55 -17.42 12.69
N ASN A 127 44.99 -18.32 11.88
CA ASN A 127 45.42 -19.71 11.81
C ASN A 127 46.82 -19.85 11.18
N GLN A 128 47.17 -19.06 10.16
CA GLN A 128 48.53 -19.05 9.62
C GLN A 128 49.54 -18.48 10.62
N GLN A 129 49.15 -17.48 11.42
CA GLN A 129 50.01 -16.93 12.47
C GLN A 129 50.31 -18.00 13.53
N LYS A 130 49.28 -18.69 14.04
CA LYS A 130 49.44 -19.81 14.99
C LYS A 130 50.33 -20.93 14.43
N LYS A 131 50.24 -21.21 13.12
CA LYS A 131 51.11 -22.21 12.45
C LYS A 131 52.56 -21.75 12.40
N LEU A 132 52.82 -20.49 12.06
CA LEU A 132 54.17 -19.92 12.07
C LEU A 132 54.80 -19.99 13.46
N ASP A 133 54.06 -19.63 14.50
CA ASP A 133 54.56 -19.66 15.89
C ASP A 133 54.90 -21.10 16.33
N LYS A 134 54.08 -22.09 15.95
CA LYS A 134 54.38 -23.51 16.20
C LYS A 134 55.64 -24.01 15.48
N VAL A 135 55.84 -23.62 14.22
CA VAL A 135 57.04 -24.01 13.46
C VAL A 135 58.29 -23.39 14.10
N ARG A 136 58.23 -22.11 14.48
CA ARG A 136 59.34 -21.43 15.17
C ARG A 136 59.71 -22.08 16.51
N GLN A 137 58.73 -22.59 17.25
CA GLN A 137 58.97 -23.29 18.52
C GLN A 137 59.54 -24.70 18.33
N LYS A 138 59.05 -25.46 17.34
CA LYS A 138 59.40 -26.88 17.15
C LYS A 138 60.68 -27.10 16.35
N ALA A 139 60.97 -26.24 15.37
CA ALA A 139 62.08 -26.40 14.44
C ALA A 139 62.79 -25.05 14.21
N PRO A 140 63.42 -24.46 15.24
CA PRO A 140 64.01 -23.11 15.16
C PRO A 140 65.16 -23.01 14.14
N SER A 141 65.82 -24.12 13.81
CA SER A 141 66.91 -24.18 12.84
C SER A 141 66.44 -24.45 11.41
N ASP A 142 65.18 -24.85 11.20
CA ASP A 142 64.61 -25.11 9.86
C ASP A 142 64.17 -23.80 9.20
N ARG A 143 65.17 -23.06 8.70
CA ARG A 143 64.97 -21.76 8.06
C ARG A 143 64.09 -21.85 6.82
N GLN A 144 64.09 -22.97 6.10
CA GLN A 144 63.27 -23.17 4.91
C GLN A 144 61.79 -23.31 5.28
N GLN A 145 61.46 -24.12 6.29
CA GLN A 145 60.09 -24.30 6.74
C GLN A 145 59.52 -23.02 7.37
N ILE A 146 60.33 -22.28 8.13
CA ILE A 146 59.95 -20.97 8.67
C ILE A 146 59.64 -19.99 7.54
N SER A 147 60.51 -19.88 6.53
CA SER A 147 60.33 -18.97 5.39
C SER A 147 59.05 -19.28 4.59
N GLN A 148 58.72 -20.57 4.39
CA GLN A 148 57.46 -20.96 3.74
C GLN A 148 56.23 -20.58 4.57
N ALA A 149 56.27 -20.75 5.89
CA ALA A 149 55.18 -20.37 6.77
C ALA A 149 54.99 -18.84 6.82
N GLU A 150 56.09 -18.07 6.77
CA GLU A 150 56.07 -16.61 6.67
C GLU A 150 55.41 -16.14 5.37
N SER A 151 55.75 -16.75 4.23
CA SER A 151 55.10 -16.42 2.94
C SER A 151 53.60 -16.71 2.94
N LYS A 152 53.17 -17.84 3.51
CA LYS A 152 51.74 -18.18 3.67
C LYS A 152 51.00 -17.21 4.59
N LEU A 153 51.63 -16.79 5.68
CA LEU A 153 51.08 -15.78 6.58
C LEU A 153 50.96 -14.43 5.87
N GLN A 154 52.01 -13.98 5.17
CA GLN A 154 52.00 -12.71 4.44
C GLN A 154 50.86 -12.67 3.42
N LYS A 155 50.64 -13.75 2.66
CA LYS A 155 49.50 -13.85 1.73
C LYS A 155 48.16 -13.74 2.46
N ALA A 156 47.99 -14.44 3.58
CA ALA A 156 46.76 -14.40 4.37
C ALA A 156 46.51 -13.00 4.99
N THR A 157 47.55 -12.30 5.45
CA THR A 157 47.46 -10.93 5.95
C THR A 157 47.05 -9.94 4.87
N VAL A 158 47.60 -10.07 3.65
CA VAL A 158 47.20 -9.24 2.51
C VAL A 158 45.73 -9.47 2.15
N ASP A 159 45.32 -10.74 2.07
CA ASP A 159 43.93 -11.10 1.78
C ASP A 159 42.95 -10.59 2.87
N ALA A 160 43.29 -10.74 4.15
CA ALA A 160 42.49 -10.25 5.27
C ALA A 160 42.39 -8.72 5.28
N THR A 161 43.49 -8.01 5.01
CA THR A 161 43.49 -6.54 4.94
C THR A 161 42.64 -6.03 3.78
N ARG A 162 42.75 -6.64 2.59
CA ARG A 162 41.91 -6.32 1.44
C ARG A 162 40.43 -6.56 1.75
N SER A 163 40.11 -7.70 2.37
CA SER A 163 38.73 -8.04 2.73
C SER A 163 38.13 -7.10 3.77
N ASN A 164 38.92 -6.63 4.74
CA ASN A 164 38.45 -5.68 5.75
C ASN A 164 38.10 -4.32 5.12
N LYS A 165 38.94 -3.84 4.20
CA LYS A 165 38.67 -2.59 3.49
C LYS A 165 37.41 -2.70 2.61
N ALA A 166 37.23 -3.82 1.91
CA ALA A 166 36.02 -4.06 1.15
C ALA A 166 34.76 -4.07 2.03
N LEU A 167 34.84 -4.69 3.22
CA LEU A 167 33.75 -4.69 4.19
C LEU A 167 33.41 -3.27 4.68
N GLU A 168 34.41 -2.43 4.95
CA GLU A 168 34.22 -1.03 5.32
C GLU A 168 33.47 -0.25 4.22
N ASP A 169 33.96 -0.32 2.98
CA ASP A 169 33.34 0.36 1.83
C ASP A 169 31.90 -0.12 1.58
N GLN A 170 31.65 -1.43 1.73
CA GLN A 170 30.32 -2.01 1.60
C GLN A 170 29.37 -1.58 2.73
N MET A 171 29.86 -1.49 3.97
CA MET A 171 29.05 -1.05 5.10
C MET A 171 28.72 0.43 5.05
N ASP A 172 29.66 1.26 4.61
CA ASP A 172 29.40 2.68 4.35
C ASP A 172 28.33 2.85 3.26
N ALA A 173 28.41 2.08 2.18
CA ALA A 173 27.40 2.07 1.13
C ALA A 173 26.02 1.58 1.64
N PHE A 174 26.01 0.52 2.45
CA PHE A 174 24.80 -0.04 3.05
C PHE A 174 24.11 0.99 3.97
N GLU A 175 24.84 1.63 4.87
CA GLU A 175 24.28 2.65 5.77
C GLU A 175 23.80 3.88 5.01
N ARG A 176 24.58 4.36 4.03
CA ARG A 176 24.17 5.48 3.19
C ARG A 176 22.86 5.18 2.47
N LYS A 177 22.75 3.99 1.88
CA LYS A 177 21.53 3.54 1.21
C LYS A 177 20.37 3.44 2.21
N ARG A 178 20.57 2.80 3.36
CA ARG A 178 19.58 2.67 4.43
C ARG A 178 19.01 4.03 4.86
N LEU A 179 19.86 5.03 5.04
CA LEU A 179 19.46 6.38 5.44
C LEU A 179 18.66 7.11 4.35
N GLN A 180 19.03 6.91 3.08
CA GLN A 180 18.31 7.50 1.95
C GLN A 180 16.95 6.83 1.75
N ASP A 181 16.93 5.51 1.81
CA ASP A 181 15.73 4.72 1.58
C ASP A 181 14.69 4.94 2.68
N ILE A 182 15.08 4.95 3.97
CA ILE A 182 14.09 5.20 5.04
C ILE A 182 13.44 6.58 4.89
N LYS A 183 14.24 7.59 4.52
CA LYS A 183 13.71 8.93 4.26
C LYS A 183 12.76 8.90 3.07
N SER A 184 13.14 8.22 1.98
CA SER A 184 12.33 8.13 0.77
C SER A 184 11.01 7.39 1.03
N ILE A 185 11.06 6.21 1.64
CA ILE A 185 9.91 5.35 1.94
C ILE A 185 8.88 6.10 2.78
N LEU A 186 9.31 6.69 3.90
CA LEU A 186 8.41 7.42 4.79
C LEU A 186 7.88 8.71 4.14
N SER A 187 8.69 9.38 3.30
CA SER A 187 8.21 10.54 2.54
C SER A 187 7.15 10.15 1.51
N GLU A 188 7.32 9.03 0.81
CA GLU A 188 6.34 8.53 -0.15
C GLU A 188 5.03 8.13 0.55
N PHE A 189 5.11 7.45 1.70
CA PHE A 189 3.93 7.16 2.54
C PHE A 189 3.12 8.44 2.82
N VAL A 190 3.76 9.47 3.38
CA VAL A 190 3.09 10.73 3.70
C VAL A 190 2.48 11.39 2.46
N LYS A 191 3.18 11.40 1.31
CA LYS A 191 2.65 11.96 0.07
C LYS A 191 1.43 11.20 -0.44
N ILE A 192 1.42 9.88 -0.32
CA ILE A 192 0.31 9.03 -0.74
C ILE A 192 -0.93 9.33 0.11
N GLU A 193 -0.77 9.38 1.43
CA GLU A 193 -1.85 9.74 2.36
C GLU A 193 -2.37 11.16 2.08
N MET A 194 -1.49 12.14 1.93
CA MET A 194 -1.88 13.52 1.60
C MET A 194 -2.69 13.60 0.31
N LEU A 195 -2.27 12.90 -0.74
CA LEU A 195 -2.98 12.89 -2.01
C LEU A 195 -4.37 12.26 -1.88
N PHE A 196 -4.47 11.12 -1.20
CA PHE A 196 -5.74 10.44 -0.95
C PHE A 196 -6.69 11.35 -0.15
N HIS A 197 -6.23 11.92 0.95
CA HIS A 197 -7.05 12.78 1.80
C HIS A 197 -7.50 14.06 1.10
N ALA A 198 -6.64 14.68 0.29
CA ALA A 198 -7.02 15.84 -0.51
C ALA A 198 -8.16 15.50 -1.49
N LYS A 199 -8.08 14.33 -2.14
CA LYS A 199 -9.13 13.85 -3.04
C LYS A 199 -10.41 13.47 -2.30
N CYS A 200 -10.30 12.85 -1.14
CA CYS A 200 -11.47 12.57 -0.29
C CYS A 200 -12.18 13.85 0.11
N LEU A 201 -11.44 14.89 0.52
CA LEU A 201 -12.05 16.16 0.93
C LEU A 201 -12.84 16.80 -0.21
N GLU A 202 -12.27 16.80 -1.42
CA GLU A 202 -12.95 17.24 -2.65
C GLU A 202 -14.25 16.44 -2.86
N SER A 203 -14.16 15.11 -2.95
CA SER A 203 -15.31 14.25 -3.21
C SER A 203 -16.38 14.29 -2.11
N TYR A 204 -16.00 14.39 -0.83
CA TYR A 204 -16.96 14.52 0.26
C TYR A 204 -17.67 15.88 0.26
N THR A 205 -16.99 16.94 -0.20
CA THR A 205 -17.62 18.26 -0.36
C THR A 205 -18.71 18.19 -1.42
N ASP A 206 -18.44 17.54 -2.56
CA ASP A 206 -19.42 17.35 -3.63
C ASP A 206 -20.57 16.42 -3.19
N ALA A 207 -20.24 15.34 -2.48
CA ALA A 207 -21.23 14.43 -1.89
C ALA A 207 -22.18 15.17 -0.94
N PHE A 208 -21.64 16.07 -0.10
CA PHE A 208 -22.45 16.90 0.79
C PHE A 208 -23.38 17.82 0.00
N GLN A 209 -22.88 18.46 -1.06
CA GLN A 209 -23.70 19.32 -1.92
C GLN A 209 -24.82 18.53 -2.63
N ALA A 210 -24.55 17.30 -3.06
CA ALA A 210 -25.57 16.43 -3.65
C ALA A 210 -26.74 16.18 -2.68
N LEU A 211 -26.44 15.92 -1.41
CA LEU A 211 -27.47 15.77 -0.37
C LEU A 211 -28.24 17.08 -0.12
N GLN A 212 -27.56 18.22 -0.12
CA GLN A 212 -28.23 19.53 0.06
C GLN A 212 -29.12 19.91 -1.12
N SER A 213 -28.97 19.27 -2.28
CA SER A 213 -29.81 19.51 -3.45
C SER A 213 -31.13 18.76 -3.45
N ILE A 214 -31.35 17.85 -2.48
CA ILE A 214 -32.61 17.15 -2.28
C ILE A 214 -33.69 18.17 -1.88
N SER A 215 -34.83 18.09 -2.55
CA SER A 215 -35.97 19.00 -2.38
C SER A 215 -37.17 18.23 -1.85
N ASP A 216 -37.41 18.37 -0.55
CA ASP A 216 -38.52 17.74 0.16
C ASP A 216 -39.88 18.19 -0.44
N GLU A 217 -40.00 19.44 -0.87
CA GLU A 217 -41.27 19.94 -1.41
C GLU A 217 -41.61 19.32 -2.77
N ASP A 218 -40.61 19.13 -3.65
CA ASP A 218 -40.82 18.48 -4.95
C ASP A 218 -41.28 17.02 -4.75
N ASP A 219 -40.61 16.30 -3.85
CA ASP A 219 -40.95 14.91 -3.55
C ASP A 219 -42.31 14.79 -2.83
N LEU A 220 -42.63 15.72 -1.92
CA LEU A 220 -43.94 15.78 -1.27
C LEU A 220 -45.06 16.12 -2.25
N GLU A 221 -44.81 16.98 -3.24
CA GLU A 221 -45.79 17.27 -4.28
C GLU A 221 -46.08 16.02 -5.12
N GLU A 222 -45.05 15.27 -5.51
CA GLU A 222 -45.20 14.00 -6.22
C GLU A 222 -45.97 12.96 -5.39
N PHE A 223 -45.64 12.84 -4.11
CA PHE A 223 -46.35 11.96 -3.19
C PHE A 223 -47.83 12.36 -3.07
N ARG A 224 -48.13 13.65 -2.89
CA ARG A 224 -49.51 14.17 -2.83
C ARG A 224 -50.26 13.92 -4.15
N ASN A 225 -49.60 14.07 -5.30
CA ASN A 225 -50.17 13.80 -6.62
C ASN A 225 -50.50 12.31 -6.80
N SER A 226 -49.66 11.42 -6.25
CA SER A 226 -49.87 9.97 -6.27
C SER A 226 -50.97 9.50 -5.32
N LEU A 227 -51.17 10.21 -4.19
CA LEU A 227 -52.26 9.94 -3.24
C LEU A 227 -53.65 10.35 -3.75
N ARG A 228 -53.72 11.30 -4.69
CA ARG A 228 -55.02 11.75 -5.22
C ARG A 228 -55.67 10.58 -5.97
N PRO A 229 -56.88 10.15 -5.58
CA PRO A 229 -57.60 9.12 -6.32
C PRO A 229 -57.78 9.58 -7.76
N PHE A 230 -57.49 8.71 -8.74
CA PHE A 230 -57.90 8.93 -10.12
C PHE A 230 -59.42 9.13 -10.14
N SER A 231 -59.85 10.39 -10.11
CA SER A 231 -61.27 10.69 -10.15
C SER A 231 -61.75 10.36 -11.56
N ALA A 232 -62.80 9.54 -11.67
CA ALA A 232 -63.41 9.17 -12.95
C ALA A 232 -63.88 10.39 -13.78
N ALA A 233 -63.85 11.60 -13.22
CA ALA A 233 -64.15 12.86 -13.89
C ALA A 233 -63.07 13.30 -14.89
N ASP A 234 -61.80 12.89 -14.73
CA ASP A 234 -60.72 13.24 -15.68
C ASP A 234 -60.67 12.33 -16.91
N SER A 235 -61.35 11.18 -16.88
CA SER A 235 -61.52 10.30 -18.05
C SER A 235 -62.29 10.99 -19.18
N ASN A 236 -63.22 11.90 -18.84
CA ASN A 236 -64.09 12.56 -19.82
C ASN A 236 -63.42 13.76 -20.52
N SER A 237 -62.40 14.37 -19.91
CA SER A 237 -61.70 15.52 -20.51
C SER A 237 -60.74 15.12 -21.64
N ARG A 238 -60.30 13.86 -21.70
CA ARG A 238 -59.45 13.36 -22.81
C ARG A 238 -60.24 12.78 -23.99
N GLN A 239 -61.53 12.47 -23.82
CA GLN A 239 -62.39 12.01 -24.92
C GLN A 239 -63.03 13.16 -25.72
N SER A 240 -63.02 14.40 -25.22
CA SER A 240 -63.62 15.55 -25.92
C SER A 240 -62.71 16.22 -26.96
N LEU A 241 -61.43 15.81 -27.07
CA LEU A 241 -60.49 16.36 -28.07
C LEU A 241 -60.46 15.58 -29.39
N PHE A 242 -61.18 14.46 -29.51
CA PHE A 242 -61.22 13.64 -30.72
C PHE A 242 -62.51 13.76 -31.54
N ARG A 243 -63.35 14.78 -31.29
CA ARG A 243 -64.61 14.99 -32.02
C ARG A 243 -64.76 16.42 -32.54
N GLY A 244 -64.28 16.63 -33.77
CA GLY A 244 -64.41 17.87 -34.55
C GLY A 244 -63.02 18.32 -35.02
N ASP A 245 -62.68 18.44 -36.30
CA ASP A 245 -63.50 18.58 -37.50
C ASP A 245 -62.64 18.15 -38.69
N SER A 246 -63.26 17.53 -39.68
CA SER A 246 -62.64 17.19 -40.96
C SER A 246 -63.04 18.25 -41.97
N LYS A 247 -62.08 19.01 -42.53
CA LYS A 247 -62.06 19.43 -43.96
C LYS A 247 -60.90 20.37 -44.33
N GLN A 248 -60.34 20.07 -45.51
CA GLN A 248 -59.73 20.98 -46.52
C GLN A 248 -58.36 21.61 -46.17
N SER A 249 -57.42 21.85 -47.09
CA SER A 249 -57.27 21.62 -48.53
C SER A 249 -55.85 22.08 -48.95
N LEU A 250 -55.17 21.25 -49.75
CA LEU A 250 -54.27 21.53 -50.90
C LEU A 250 -53.20 22.65 -50.92
N ASN A 251 -52.07 22.24 -51.55
CA ASN A 251 -51.04 23.00 -52.30
C ASN A 251 -49.92 23.67 -51.47
N SER A 252 -48.62 23.64 -51.83
CA SER A 252 -47.94 23.37 -53.11
C SER A 252 -46.39 23.22 -52.91
N THR A 253 -45.77 22.33 -53.69
CA THR A 253 -44.43 22.37 -54.38
C THR A 253 -43.29 23.25 -53.79
N THR A 254 -42.04 22.80 -53.63
CA THR A 254 -41.06 22.39 -54.67
C THR A 254 -39.77 21.83 -54.02
N GLY A 255 -38.98 21.04 -54.77
CA GLY A 255 -37.52 20.97 -54.57
C GLY A 255 -36.88 19.59 -54.39
N SER A 256 -36.47 18.97 -55.49
CA SER A 256 -35.58 17.79 -55.61
C SER A 256 -34.36 17.85 -54.68
N SER A 257 -33.87 16.73 -54.12
CA SER A 257 -32.85 15.85 -54.75
C SER A 257 -32.61 14.58 -53.93
N ARG A 258 -32.12 13.54 -54.61
CA ARG A 258 -32.09 12.11 -54.27
C ARG A 258 -30.73 11.69 -53.62
N PRO A 259 -30.44 10.40 -53.33
CA PRO A 259 -30.22 9.89 -51.97
C PRO A 259 -28.78 9.36 -51.71
N SER A 260 -28.45 9.05 -50.46
CA SER A 260 -27.40 8.09 -50.15
C SER A 260 -27.78 7.19 -48.97
N THR A 261 -27.74 5.89 -49.27
CA THR A 261 -27.85 4.74 -48.40
C THR A 261 -26.63 4.60 -47.49
N VAL A 262 -26.84 4.45 -46.18
CA VAL A 262 -25.88 3.72 -45.32
C VAL A 262 -26.65 2.85 -44.33
N ASP A 263 -26.49 1.56 -44.57
CA ASP A 263 -26.84 0.40 -43.78
C ASP A 263 -25.97 0.35 -42.51
N ARG A 264 -26.56 0.20 -41.32
CA ARG A 264 -25.84 -0.29 -40.12
C ARG A 264 -26.77 -0.93 -39.09
N ARG A 265 -26.95 -2.24 -39.32
CA ARG A 265 -27.03 -3.37 -38.39
C ARG A 265 -27.01 -3.08 -36.87
N ARG A 266 -28.00 -3.65 -36.18
CA ARG A 266 -28.06 -4.02 -34.74
C ARG A 266 -26.94 -5.02 -34.34
N PRO A 267 -26.60 -5.10 -33.05
CA PRO A 267 -27.11 -6.21 -32.20
C PRO A 267 -27.65 -5.71 -30.83
N ALA A 268 -28.84 -6.12 -30.38
CA ALA A 268 -29.11 -7.31 -29.54
C ALA A 268 -28.42 -7.25 -28.15
N LYS A 269 -29.15 -6.72 -27.15
CA LYS A 269 -28.81 -6.85 -25.72
C LYS A 269 -29.13 -8.28 -25.28
N GLN A 270 -28.10 -8.98 -24.83
CA GLN A 270 -28.16 -10.29 -24.21
C GLN A 270 -28.58 -10.11 -22.75
N GLN A 271 -29.65 -10.79 -22.37
CA GLN A 271 -30.17 -10.89 -21.01
C GLN A 271 -29.20 -11.80 -20.24
N LEU A 272 -28.48 -11.26 -19.26
CA LEU A 272 -27.67 -12.03 -18.32
C LEU A 272 -28.45 -12.17 -17.01
N GLN A 273 -28.72 -13.44 -16.71
CA GLN A 273 -29.34 -13.98 -15.52
C GLN A 273 -28.35 -13.82 -14.36
N TYR A 274 -28.74 -13.12 -13.30
CA TYR A 274 -27.99 -13.13 -12.03
C TYR A 274 -28.23 -14.50 -11.38
N SER A 275 -27.17 -15.28 -11.25
CA SER A 275 -27.07 -16.35 -10.25
C SER A 275 -26.42 -15.74 -9.01
N GLU A 276 -27.18 -15.69 -7.92
CA GLU A 276 -26.67 -15.48 -6.57
C GLU A 276 -25.90 -16.74 -6.19
N GLU A 277 -24.57 -16.66 -6.18
CA GLU A 277 -23.74 -17.58 -5.42
C GLU A 277 -23.18 -16.76 -4.26
N ASP A 278 -23.67 -17.08 -3.06
CA ASP A 278 -23.09 -16.76 -1.77
C ASP A 278 -21.66 -17.31 -1.74
N ASP A 279 -20.66 -16.42 -1.77
CA ASP A 279 -19.33 -16.73 -1.26
C ASP A 279 -19.21 -16.09 0.13
N GLU A 280 -19.65 -16.84 1.15
CA GLU A 280 -19.16 -16.71 2.51
C GLU A 280 -17.69 -17.17 2.50
N GLU A 281 -16.75 -16.26 2.25
CA GLU A 281 -15.37 -16.52 2.66
C GLU A 281 -15.30 -16.33 4.19
N GLU A 282 -15.42 -17.47 4.88
CA GLU A 282 -14.74 -17.72 6.15
C GLU A 282 -13.25 -17.38 5.96
N ASP A 283 -12.76 -16.36 6.66
CA ASP A 283 -11.32 -16.18 6.85
C ASP A 283 -11.11 -16.05 8.36
N ASP A 284 -10.58 -17.14 8.92
CA ASP A 284 -10.15 -17.33 10.29
C ASP A 284 -9.17 -16.21 10.70
N GLU A 285 -9.62 -15.25 11.51
CA GLU A 285 -8.70 -14.48 12.34
C GLU A 285 -8.43 -15.30 13.62
N GLU A 286 -7.35 -16.07 13.60
CA GLU A 286 -6.64 -16.46 14.82
C GLU A 286 -6.11 -15.16 15.46
N ASP A 287 -6.92 -14.60 16.36
CA ASP A 287 -6.51 -13.58 17.34
C ASP A 287 -5.49 -14.22 18.31
N ASP A 288 -4.20 -14.19 17.96
CA ASP A 288 -3.11 -14.25 18.95
C ASP A 288 -2.98 -12.86 19.60
N ASP A 289 -3.98 -12.48 20.41
CA ASP A 289 -3.85 -11.42 21.43
C ASP A 289 -3.01 -11.98 22.60
N ASP A 290 -1.68 -11.91 22.46
CA ASP A 290 -0.76 -11.96 23.60
C ASP A 290 -0.90 -10.62 24.35
N ASP A 291 -1.86 -10.58 25.29
CA ASP A 291 -2.02 -9.53 26.30
C ASP A 291 -0.71 -9.41 27.12
N GLU A 292 0.15 -8.46 26.76
CA GLU A 292 1.21 -7.98 27.65
C GLU A 292 0.57 -7.15 28.78
N ASP A 293 0.51 -7.78 29.96
CA ASP A 293 0.20 -7.23 31.28
C ASP A 293 0.98 -5.93 31.55
N TYR A 294 0.34 -4.78 31.36
CA TYR A 294 0.82 -3.49 31.86
C TYR A 294 0.53 -3.42 33.36
N SER A 295 1.53 -3.77 34.18
CA SER A 295 1.52 -3.48 35.61
C SER A 295 1.51 -1.96 35.83
N GLU A 296 0.36 -1.42 36.25
CA GLU A 296 0.26 -0.10 36.89
C GLU A 296 0.95 -0.15 38.27
N GLU A 297 2.18 0.35 38.38
CA GLU A 297 2.71 0.83 39.66
C GLU A 297 3.41 2.19 39.49
N ASP A 298 3.04 3.11 40.39
CA ASP A 298 3.64 4.39 40.75
C ASP A 298 3.41 5.64 39.86
N VAL A 299 2.18 6.18 39.95
CA VAL A 299 1.97 7.64 39.92
C VAL A 299 1.63 8.10 41.34
N ALA A 300 2.65 8.48 42.11
CA ALA A 300 2.48 9.20 43.37
C ALA A 300 3.28 10.50 43.36
N GLU A 301 2.53 11.60 43.52
CA GLU A 301 2.90 12.83 44.23
C GLU A 301 4.07 13.68 43.73
N GLU A 302 3.74 14.75 42.99
CA GLU A 302 4.26 16.08 43.36
C GLU A 302 3.49 17.23 42.67
N TYR A 303 2.32 17.60 43.19
CA TYR A 303 1.75 18.93 42.93
C TYR A 303 1.01 19.43 44.17
N TYR A 304 1.77 19.88 45.17
CA TYR A 304 1.40 20.99 46.07
C TYR A 304 2.65 21.47 46.82
N LYS A 305 3.27 22.56 46.34
CA LYS A 305 3.92 23.66 47.09
C LYS A 305 5.01 24.38 46.26
N ARG A 306 4.64 25.44 45.55
CA ARG A 306 5.00 26.85 45.84
C ARG A 306 4.55 27.76 44.71
#